data_AF-A0A5B6VB15-F1
#
_entry.id   AF-A0A5B6VB15-F1
#
_cell.length_a   1.000
_cell.length_b   1.000
_cell.length_c   1.000
_cell.angle_alpha   90.00
_cell.angle_beta   90.00
_cell.angle_gamma   90.00
#
_symmetry.space_group_name_H-M   'P 1'
#
loop_
_entity.id
_entity.type
_entity.pdbx_description
1 polymer ?
#
loop_
_entity_poly.entity_id
_entity_poly.type
_entity_poly.pdbx_seq_one_letter_code
_entity_poly.pdbx_strand_id
1 'polypeptide(L)'
;MSVKKYEREFVRLSQYARECVSSKAIMCKRFEDGLNEDIRLLAGILEIKEFIVLVDRACKAEALGKDKKKAESEARDVRKRFQSRSFQPVAKKFRDEHSRSKANVGQANRE
;
A
#
# COMPACT_ATOMS: atom_id res chain seq x y z
N MET A 1 -11.51 2.81 7.72
CA MET A 1 -12.08 3.47 8.92
C MET A 1 -10.93 4.00 9.75
N SER A 2 -11.01 5.21 10.31
CA SER A 2 -9.98 5.69 11.24
C SER A 2 -10.25 5.21 12.66
N VAL A 3 -9.21 5.07 13.50
CA VAL A 3 -9.34 4.66 14.90
C VAL A 3 -10.30 5.57 15.68
N LYS A 4 -10.24 6.89 15.47
CA LYS A 4 -11.16 7.85 16.11
C LYS A 4 -12.61 7.71 15.66
N LYS A 5 -12.86 7.35 14.40
CA LYS A 5 -14.22 7.08 13.94
C LYS A 5 -14.74 5.77 14.54
N TYR A 6 -13.89 4.75 14.59
CA TYR A 6 -14.21 3.46 15.19
C TYR A 6 -14.50 3.57 16.70
N GLU A 7 -13.68 4.29 17.46
CA GLU A 7 -13.90 4.61 18.89
C GLU A 7 -15.32 5.15 19.12
N ARG A 8 -15.73 6.16 18.34
CA ARG A 8 -17.04 6.79 18.49
C ARG A 8 -18.18 5.80 18.23
N GLU A 9 -18.06 4.97 17.20
CA GLU A 9 -19.07 3.95 16.89
C GLU A 9 -19.10 2.85 17.94
N PHE A 10 -17.94 2.40 18.42
CA PHE A 10 -17.81 1.39 19.46
C PHE A 10 -18.45 1.86 20.77
N VAL A 11 -18.17 3.09 21.22
CA VAL A 11 -18.77 3.67 22.44
C VAL A 11 -20.29 3.81 22.29
N ARG A 12 -20.77 4.25 21.11
CA ARG A 12 -22.21 4.34 20.84
C ARG A 12 -22.89 2.97 20.92
N LEU A 13 -22.32 1.96 20.27
CA LEU A 13 -22.88 0.60 20.25
C LEU A 13 -22.80 -0.09 21.63
N SER A 14 -21.76 0.20 22.40
CA SER A 14 -21.56 -0.32 23.76
C SER A 14 -22.69 0.04 24.72
N GLN A 15 -23.43 1.13 24.46
CA GLN A 15 -24.60 1.51 25.26
C GLN A 15 -25.73 0.50 25.15
N TYR A 16 -25.87 -0.14 23.99
CA TYR A 16 -26.92 -1.11 23.70
C TYR A 16 -26.55 -2.54 24.08
N ALA A 17 -25.26 -2.81 24.33
CA ALA A 17 -24.75 -4.14 24.65
C ALA A 17 -23.85 -4.07 25.90
N ARG A 18 -24.33 -3.45 26.97
CA ARG A 18 -23.53 -3.18 28.18
C ARG A 18 -22.97 -4.46 28.83
N GLU A 19 -23.72 -5.56 28.77
CA GLU A 19 -23.29 -6.88 29.24
C GLU A 19 -22.08 -7.42 28.46
N CYS A 20 -22.00 -7.13 27.16
CA CYS A 20 -20.90 -7.54 26.29
C CYS A 20 -19.58 -6.80 26.58
N VAL A 21 -19.63 -5.66 27.26
CA VAL A 21 -18.48 -4.83 27.65
C VAL A 21 -18.51 -4.52 29.14
N SER A 22 -18.94 -5.50 29.94
CA SER A 22 -19.23 -5.37 31.37
C SER A 22 -18.02 -5.00 32.23
N SER A 23 -16.81 -5.27 31.76
CA SER A 23 -15.56 -4.87 32.42
C SER A 23 -14.65 -4.09 31.47
N LYS A 24 -13.77 -3.26 32.04
CA LYS A 24 -12.75 -2.52 31.28
C LYS A 24 -11.88 -3.45 30.44
N ALA A 25 -11.51 -4.62 30.96
CA ALA A 25 -10.70 -5.59 30.25
C ALA A 25 -11.44 -6.19 29.04
N ILE A 26 -12.73 -6.55 29.21
CA ILE A 26 -13.55 -7.07 28.09
C ILE A 26 -13.76 -5.98 27.03
N MET A 27 -13.99 -4.74 27.47
CA MET A 27 -14.12 -3.60 26.57
C MET A 27 -12.85 -3.37 25.74
N CYS A 28 -11.67 -3.39 26.38
CA CYS A 28 -10.39 -3.25 25.69
C CYS A 28 -10.17 -4.39 24.71
N LYS A 29 -10.40 -5.64 25.13
CA LYS A 29 -10.24 -6.82 24.27
C LYS A 29 -11.13 -6.75 23.03
N ARG A 30 -12.43 -6.44 23.20
CA ARG A 30 -13.36 -6.31 22.06
C ARG A 30 -12.98 -5.16 21.12
N PHE A 31 -12.45 -4.08 21.65
CA PHE A 31 -11.96 -2.98 20.83
C PHE A 31 -10.72 -3.41 20.03
N GLU A 32 -9.73 -4.04 20.68
CA GLU A 32 -8.53 -4.59 20.04
C GLU A 32 -8.86 -5.61 18.95
N ASP A 33 -9.81 -6.51 19.20
CA ASP A 33 -10.25 -7.53 18.24
C ASP A 33 -10.83 -6.90 16.96
N GLY A 34 -11.42 -5.71 17.04
CA GLY A 34 -11.95 -4.96 15.91
C GLY A 34 -10.96 -4.02 15.22
N LEU A 35 -9.73 -3.87 15.73
CA LEU A 35 -8.69 -3.08 15.07
C LEU A 35 -8.06 -3.84 13.90
N ASN A 36 -7.52 -3.09 12.94
CA ASN A 36 -6.73 -3.67 11.86
C ASN A 36 -5.48 -4.38 12.41
N GLU A 37 -5.04 -5.47 11.78
CA GLU A 37 -3.93 -6.31 12.24
C GLU A 37 -2.64 -5.52 12.48
N ASP A 38 -2.30 -4.58 11.58
CA ASP A 38 -1.14 -3.70 11.72
C ASP A 38 -1.19 -2.85 13.00
N ILE A 39 -2.38 -2.29 13.30
CA ILE A 39 -2.59 -1.44 14.48
C ILE A 39 -2.64 -2.33 15.72
N ARG A 40 -3.30 -3.48 15.65
CA ARG A 40 -3.40 -4.45 16.74
C ARG A 40 -2.04 -5.00 17.13
N LEU A 41 -1.15 -5.25 16.18
CA LEU A 41 0.22 -5.66 16.46
C LEU A 41 0.98 -4.55 17.21
N LEU A 42 0.86 -3.30 16.78
CA LEU A 42 1.55 -2.17 17.42
C LEU A 42 0.95 -1.79 18.78
N ALA A 43 -0.37 -1.93 18.95
CA ALA A 43 -1.10 -1.56 20.16
C ALA A 43 -1.18 -2.69 21.19
N GLY A 44 -1.38 -3.94 20.75
CA GLY A 44 -1.64 -5.12 21.58
C GLY A 44 -0.42 -5.81 22.18
N ILE A 45 0.81 -5.38 21.84
CA ILE A 45 2.04 -5.88 22.49
C ILE A 45 2.09 -5.56 23.99
N LEU A 46 1.43 -4.48 24.42
CA LEU A 46 1.26 -4.21 25.86
C LEU A 46 -0.20 -4.54 26.16
N GLU A 47 -0.47 -5.50 27.05
CA GLU A 47 -1.81 -5.83 27.54
C GLU A 47 -2.43 -4.61 28.26
N ILE A 48 -3.00 -3.67 27.49
CA ILE A 48 -3.53 -2.42 28.02
C ILE A 48 -4.91 -2.66 28.62
N LYS A 49 -5.05 -2.39 29.91
CA LYS A 49 -6.31 -2.59 30.66
C LYS A 49 -7.19 -1.33 30.70
N GLU A 50 -6.67 -0.19 30.22
CA GLU A 50 -7.39 1.08 30.18
C GLU A 50 -7.75 1.49 28.75
N PHE A 51 -9.05 1.63 28.49
CA PHE A 51 -9.59 1.92 27.16
C PHE A 51 -9.03 3.20 26.54
N ILE A 52 -8.88 4.27 27.32
CA ILE A 52 -8.37 5.56 26.81
C ILE A 52 -6.91 5.43 26.36
N VAL A 53 -6.09 4.73 27.13
CA VAL A 53 -4.68 4.48 26.81
C VAL A 53 -4.56 3.63 25.54
N LEU A 54 -5.43 2.61 25.41
CA LEU A 54 -5.50 1.76 24.24
C LEU A 54 -5.86 2.56 22.98
N VAL A 55 -6.88 3.42 23.05
CA VAL A 55 -7.29 4.28 21.93
C VAL A 55 -6.17 5.23 21.52
N ASP A 56 -5.52 5.90 22.48
CA ASP A 56 -4.41 6.83 22.20
C ASP A 56 -3.27 6.11 21.46
N ARG A 57 -2.90 4.92 21.94
CA ARG A 57 -1.86 4.11 21.29
C ARG A 57 -2.26 3.63 19.91
N ALA A 58 -3.51 3.18 19.73
CA ALA A 58 -4.03 2.78 18.43
C ALA A 58 -4.02 3.97 17.44
N CYS A 59 -4.33 5.19 17.90
CA CYS A 59 -4.23 6.39 17.07
C CYS A 59 -2.78 6.68 16.65
N LYS A 60 -1.82 6.56 17.58
CA LYS A 60 -0.38 6.71 17.28
C LYS A 60 0.10 5.66 16.28
N ALA A 61 -0.31 4.40 16.46
CA ALA A 61 0.02 3.32 15.53
C ALA A 61 -0.58 3.53 14.13
N GLU A 62 -1.80 4.05 14.04
CA GLU A 62 -2.43 4.42 12.75
C GLU A 62 -1.61 5.51 12.02
N ALA A 63 -1.15 6.53 12.75
CA ALA A 63 -0.32 7.59 12.18
C ALA A 63 1.00 7.04 11.64
N LEU A 64 1.72 6.25 12.44
CA LEU A 64 2.98 5.62 12.04
C LEU A 64 2.82 4.71 10.79
N GLY A 65 1.70 3.99 10.69
CA GLY A 65 1.42 3.15 9.52
C GLY A 65 1.25 3.95 8.22
N LYS A 66 0.68 5.17 8.29
CA LYS A 66 0.54 6.05 7.13
C LYS A 66 1.90 6.60 6.68
N ASP A 67 2.73 7.01 7.63
CA ASP A 67 4.07 7.54 7.35
C ASP A 67 4.97 6.48 6.69
N LYS A 68 4.91 5.23 7.17
CA LYS A 68 5.64 4.11 6.55
C LYS A 68 5.23 3.88 5.09
N LYS A 69 3.93 3.89 4.79
CA LYS A 69 3.43 3.73 3.40
C LYS A 69 3.89 4.87 2.50
N LYS A 70 3.90 6.09 3.01
CA LYS A 70 4.39 7.27 2.27
C LYS A 70 5.89 7.14 1.98
N ALA A 71 6.71 6.90 2.99
CA ALA A 71 8.15 6.73 2.84
C ALA A 71 8.51 5.59 1.88
N GLU A 72 7.78 4.47 1.94
CA GLU A 72 7.98 3.35 1.02
C GLU A 72 7.63 3.72 -0.43
N SER A 73 6.53 4.46 -0.63
CA SER A 73 6.14 4.92 -1.97
C SER A 73 7.16 5.90 -2.58
N GLU A 74 7.71 6.81 -1.77
CA GLU A 74 8.76 7.74 -2.18
C GLU A 74 10.05 7.00 -2.54
N ALA A 75 10.48 6.04 -1.70
CA ALA A 75 11.66 5.22 -1.98
C ALA A 75 11.51 4.41 -3.29
N ARG A 76 10.32 3.88 -3.56
CA ARG A 76 10.02 3.17 -4.82
C ARG A 76 10.07 4.11 -6.03
N ASP A 77 9.56 5.33 -5.92
CA ASP A 77 9.61 6.32 -7.00
C ASP A 77 11.05 6.76 -7.30
N VAL A 78 11.85 7.01 -6.25
CA VAL A 78 13.29 7.28 -6.39
C VAL A 78 13.98 6.13 -7.13
N ARG A 79 13.77 4.88 -6.70
CA ARG A 79 14.36 3.70 -7.37
C ARG A 79 13.95 3.61 -8.85
N LYS A 80 12.67 3.86 -9.16
CA LYS A 80 12.17 3.84 -10.54
C LYS A 80 12.84 4.92 -11.39
N ARG A 81 12.98 6.15 -10.87
CA ARG A 81 13.69 7.25 -11.55
C ARG A 81 15.16 6.93 -11.79
N PHE A 82 15.85 6.35 -10.80
CA PHE A 82 17.23 5.92 -10.94
C PHE A 82 17.39 4.86 -12.04
N GLN A 83 16.53 3.84 -12.06
CA GLN A 83 16.52 2.83 -13.12
C GLN A 83 16.29 3.47 -14.50
N SER A 84 15.31 4.36 -14.63
CA SER A 84 15.06 5.06 -15.91
C SER A 84 16.20 5.95 -16.39
N ARG A 85 17.07 6.43 -15.48
CA ARG A 85 18.26 7.23 -15.83
C ARG A 85 19.50 6.39 -16.13
N SER A 86 19.64 5.22 -15.50
CA SER A 86 20.76 4.30 -15.77
C SER A 86 20.61 3.56 -17.11
N PHE A 87 19.38 3.40 -17.59
CA PHE A 87 19.12 2.96 -18.96
C PHE A 87 19.09 4.19 -19.88
N GLN A 88 20.26 4.72 -20.24
CA GLN A 88 20.45 5.27 -21.57
C GLN A 88 20.73 4.05 -22.48
N PRO A 89 19.76 3.53 -23.24
CA PRO A 89 20.11 2.60 -24.29
C PRO A 89 20.86 3.45 -25.31
N VAL A 90 22.19 3.31 -25.37
CA VAL A 90 22.94 3.72 -26.56
C VAL A 90 22.31 2.94 -27.71
N ALA A 91 21.40 3.59 -28.42
CA ALA A 91 20.79 3.07 -29.63
C ALA A 91 21.91 2.91 -30.64
N LYS A 92 22.52 1.72 -30.67
CA LYS A 92 23.37 1.29 -31.77
C LYS A 92 22.45 1.20 -32.99
N LYS A 93 22.43 2.28 -33.77
CA LYS A 93 21.89 2.32 -35.14
C LYS A 93 22.54 1.16 -35.89
N PHE A 94 21.82 0.04 -36.03
CA PHE A 94 22.27 -1.02 -36.90
C PHE A 94 22.13 -0.48 -38.33
N ARG A 95 23.29 -0.28 -38.94
CA ARG A 95 23.50 0.32 -40.25
C ARG A 95 22.80 -0.56 -41.29
N ASP A 96 21.85 0.05 -41.99
CA ASP A 96 21.22 -0.46 -43.19
C ASP A 96 22.29 -0.64 -44.27
N GLU A 97 22.65 -1.88 -44.60
CA GLU A 97 23.46 -2.22 -45.76
C GLU A 97 23.35 -3.71 -46.07
N HIS A 98 23.10 -4.04 -47.34
CA HIS A 98 22.85 -5.36 -47.95
C HIS A 98 21.40 -5.88 -47.80
N SER A 99 20.57 -5.76 -48.85
CA SER A 99 20.68 -6.72 -49.95
C SER A 99 20.21 -6.12 -51.28
N ARG A 100 21.16 -5.99 -52.22
CA ARG A 100 20.89 -5.85 -53.65
C ARG A 100 20.21 -7.13 -54.14
N SER A 101 18.99 -7.03 -54.68
CA SER A 101 18.49 -8.00 -55.66
C SER A 101 18.29 -7.27 -57.00
N LYS A 102 19.10 -7.67 -57.99
CA LYS A 102 18.99 -7.26 -59.39
C LYS A 102 18.39 -8.40 -60.21
N ALA A 103 17.67 -8.01 -61.26
CA ALA A 103 17.33 -8.75 -62.50
C ALA A 103 16.31 -9.89 -62.35
N ASN A 104 15.33 -10.14 -63.23
CA ASN A 104 14.91 -9.58 -64.53
C ASN A 104 13.43 -9.98 -64.71
N VAL A 105 12.58 -9.11 -65.27
CA VAL A 105 11.31 -9.54 -65.90
C VAL A 105 11.31 -9.00 -67.32
N GLY A 106 11.31 -9.94 -68.26
CA GLY A 106 11.44 -9.72 -69.69
C GLY A 106 10.19 -9.06 -70.30
N GLN A 107 10.45 -8.37 -71.41
CA GLN A 107 9.46 -7.87 -72.35
C GLN A 107 8.84 -9.02 -73.16
N ALA A 108 7.52 -8.98 -73.33
CA ALA A 108 6.76 -9.50 -74.49
C ALA A 108 5.28 -9.18 -74.24
N ASN A 109 4.43 -8.73 -75.17
CA ASN A 109 4.56 -8.25 -76.55
C ASN A 109 3.31 -7.38 -76.80
N ARG A 110 3.42 -6.48 -77.78
CA ARG A 110 2.32 -5.66 -78.28
C ARG A 110 2.10 -6.05 -79.73
N GLU A 111 1.05 -6.82 -79.99
CA GLU A 111 0.31 -6.90 -81.27
C GLU A 111 -1.16 -7.16 -80.94
#